data_AF-A0ABC8KP78-F1
#
_entry.id   AF-A0ABC8KP78-F1
#
_cell.length_a   1.000
_cell.length_b   1.000
_cell.length_c   1.000
_cell.angle_alpha   90.00
_cell.angle_beta   90.00
_cell.angle_gamma   90.00
#
_symmetry.space_group_name_H-M   'P 1'
#
loop_
_entity.id
_entity.type
_entity.pdbx_description
1 polymer ?
#
loop_
_entity_poly.entity_id
_entity_poly.type
_entity_poly.pdbx_seq_one_letter_code
_entity_poly.pdbx_strand_id
1 'polypeptide(L)'
;MERGEFLTLVASAEASNEHPLAKAIVEYARHFHFFDESTEDGETKNKVGNRKLMSENSITIPDHKENFIEELEESAKTGVIVVYNGELFGVMGVADPLKREAVVVVEGLLRIGVRRIMITSDNWRTTRAVAKEVKENICDVRSEVMPAEKSEVIHSLQKDGSTVAMVGDGINDSPALAAADVGMAIGAGTHVAIEAADYVLMRNNLEDVITAIDLSRKTLT
;
A
#
# COMPACT_ATOMS: atom_id res chain seq x y z
N MET A 1 18.86 -14.60 19.18
CA MET A 1 17.61 -13.95 19.61
C MET A 1 16.47 -14.83 19.20
N GLU A 2 15.52 -15.07 20.08
CA GLU A 2 14.33 -15.86 19.76
C GLU A 2 13.31 -14.99 19.03
N ARG A 3 12.60 -15.58 18.08
CA ARG A 3 11.57 -14.90 17.27
C ARG A 3 10.48 -14.25 18.13
N GLY A 4 10.20 -14.82 19.32
CA GLY A 4 9.21 -14.30 20.27
C GLY A 4 9.54 -12.91 20.77
N GLU A 5 10.77 -12.68 21.25
CA GLU A 5 11.23 -11.39 21.76
C GLU A 5 11.13 -10.28 20.72
N PHE A 6 11.46 -10.61 19.46
CA PHE A 6 11.32 -9.69 18.34
C PHE A 6 9.86 -9.29 18.12
N LEU A 7 8.95 -10.26 18.09
CA LEU A 7 7.53 -9.98 17.90
C LEU A 7 6.93 -9.19 19.07
N THR A 8 7.36 -9.41 20.31
CA THR A 8 6.94 -8.59 21.46
C THR A 8 7.27 -7.13 21.22
N LEU A 9 8.52 -6.85 20.85
CA LEU A 9 9.01 -5.49 20.73
C LEU A 9 8.35 -4.73 19.59
N VAL A 10 8.15 -5.40 18.45
CA VAL A 10 7.46 -4.80 17.32
C VAL A 10 5.99 -4.53 17.67
N ALA A 11 5.31 -5.49 18.30
CA ALA A 11 3.92 -5.31 18.72
C ALA A 11 3.77 -4.14 19.71
N SER A 12 4.66 -4.04 20.70
CA SER A 12 4.64 -2.93 21.66
C SER A 12 4.92 -1.58 21.01
N ALA A 13 5.79 -1.54 20.00
CA ALA A 13 6.10 -0.30 19.28
C ALA A 13 4.96 0.18 18.36
N GLU A 14 4.18 -0.75 17.82
CA GLU A 14 3.08 -0.48 16.89
C GLU A 14 1.69 -0.48 17.55
N ALA A 15 1.60 -0.78 18.86
CA ALA A 15 0.34 -0.95 19.58
C ALA A 15 -0.57 0.28 19.55
N SER A 16 0.01 1.50 19.57
CA SER A 16 -0.73 2.77 19.52
C SER A 16 -0.89 3.33 18.11
N ASN A 17 -0.33 2.68 17.08
CA ASN A 17 -0.38 3.16 15.71
C ASN A 17 -1.64 2.65 14.99
N GLU A 18 -2.49 3.58 14.55
CA GLU A 18 -3.74 3.24 13.86
C GLU A 18 -3.56 2.78 12.42
N HIS A 19 -2.35 2.92 11.87
CA HIS A 19 -2.04 2.57 10.49
C HIS A 19 -2.37 1.09 10.19
N PRO A 20 -3.00 0.75 9.04
CA PRO A 20 -3.34 -0.63 8.70
C PRO A 20 -2.16 -1.61 8.76
N LEU A 21 -0.97 -1.16 8.34
CA LEU A 21 0.28 -1.93 8.44
C LEU A 21 0.65 -2.27 9.89
N ALA A 22 0.52 -1.30 10.80
CA ALA A 22 0.80 -1.49 12.23
C ALA A 22 -0.15 -2.52 12.83
N LYS A 23 -1.45 -2.41 12.51
CA LYS A 23 -2.45 -3.40 12.92
C LYS A 23 -2.12 -4.80 12.42
N ALA A 24 -1.75 -4.96 11.15
CA ALA A 24 -1.36 -6.25 10.59
C ALA A 24 -0.13 -6.85 11.30
N ILE A 25 0.85 -6.01 11.64
CA ILE A 25 2.03 -6.42 12.39
C ILE A 25 1.68 -6.88 13.82
N VAL A 26 0.84 -6.12 14.53
CA VAL A 26 0.38 -6.45 15.89
C VAL A 26 -0.45 -7.74 15.89
N GLU A 27 -1.37 -7.92 14.93
CA GLU A 27 -2.15 -9.14 14.76
C GLU A 27 -1.26 -10.36 14.49
N TYR A 28 -0.29 -10.22 13.59
CA TYR A 28 0.68 -11.27 13.33
C TYR A 28 1.48 -11.65 14.58
N ALA A 29 1.98 -10.66 15.32
CA ALA A 29 2.74 -10.89 16.54
C ALA A 29 1.89 -11.65 17.58
N ARG A 30 0.65 -11.23 17.81
CA ARG A 30 -0.31 -11.89 18.72
C ARG A 30 -0.65 -13.32 18.30
N HIS A 31 -0.68 -13.60 17.00
CA HIS A 31 -0.95 -14.95 16.50
C HIS A 31 0.17 -15.95 16.83
N PHE A 32 1.43 -15.50 16.75
CA PHE A 32 2.59 -16.37 16.93
C PHE A 32 3.16 -16.37 18.34
N HIS A 33 2.80 -15.38 19.17
CA HIS A 33 3.31 -15.29 20.52
C HIS A 33 2.35 -14.47 21.40
N PHE A 34 2.09 -14.98 22.60
CA PHE A 34 1.25 -14.31 23.57
C PHE A 34 2.10 -13.28 24.33
N PHE A 35 1.57 -12.08 24.52
CA PHE A 35 2.19 -11.04 25.34
C PHE A 35 1.08 -10.42 26.19
N ASP A 36 1.35 -10.14 27.47
CA ASP A 36 0.41 -9.40 28.32
C ASP A 36 0.30 -7.95 27.80
N GLU A 37 -0.93 -7.42 27.77
CA GLU A 37 -1.19 -6.02 27.43
C GLU A 37 -0.68 -5.11 28.56
N SER A 38 0.62 -4.80 28.56
CA SER A 38 1.19 -3.61 29.20
C SER A 38 2.72 -3.62 29.14
N THR A 39 3.25 -2.90 28.16
CA THR A 39 4.52 -2.19 28.37
C THR A 39 4.35 -0.79 27.81
N GLU A 40 3.73 0.09 28.62
CA GLU A 40 3.56 1.53 28.34
C GLU A 40 4.91 2.31 28.33
N ASP A 41 6.03 1.64 28.59
CA ASP A 41 7.33 2.29 28.83
C ASP A 41 8.19 2.54 27.57
N GLY A 42 7.65 2.36 26.36
CA GLY A 42 8.45 2.29 25.13
C GLY A 42 8.39 3.47 24.15
N GLU A 43 7.43 4.41 24.31
CA GLU A 43 7.06 5.35 23.23
C GLU A 43 8.20 6.27 22.76
N THR A 44 9.21 6.53 23.59
CA THR A 44 10.26 7.49 23.23
C THR A 44 11.50 6.90 22.54
N LYS A 45 11.63 5.56 22.46
CA LYS A 45 12.86 4.92 21.94
C LYS A 45 12.66 3.83 20.88
N ASN A 46 11.43 3.40 20.65
CA ASN A 46 11.12 2.35 19.70
C ASN A 46 10.62 2.99 18.40
N LYS A 47 11.19 2.59 17.26
CA LYS A 47 10.78 3.10 15.94
C LYS A 47 10.61 1.92 14.99
N VAL A 48 9.49 1.90 14.29
CA VAL A 48 9.20 0.92 13.25
C VAL A 48 8.89 1.71 11.98
N GLY A 49 9.57 1.38 10.87
CA GLY A 49 9.35 2.10 9.63
C GLY A 49 10.35 1.77 8.53
N ASN A 50 10.39 2.62 7.50
CA ASN A 50 11.21 2.41 6.31
C ASN A 50 12.60 3.09 6.42
N ARG A 51 13.42 2.96 5.37
CA ARG A 51 14.75 3.59 5.30
C ARG A 51 14.72 5.11 5.47
N LYS A 52 13.69 5.78 4.95
CA LYS A 52 13.53 7.23 5.07
C LYS A 52 13.43 7.63 6.54
N LEU A 53 12.57 6.95 7.31
CA LEU A 53 12.45 7.17 8.75
C LEU A 53 13.78 6.91 9.47
N MET A 54 14.55 5.88 9.08
CA MET A 54 15.86 5.61 9.69
C MET A 54 16.86 6.75 9.44
N SER A 55 16.91 7.26 8.21
CA SER A 55 17.80 8.36 7.84
C SER A 55 17.46 9.67 8.56
N GLU A 56 16.17 10.00 8.68
CA GLU A 56 15.68 11.18 9.42
C GLU A 56 16.03 11.12 10.91
N ASN A 57 16.15 9.90 11.45
CA ASN A 57 16.48 9.66 12.85
C ASN A 57 17.98 9.35 13.08
N SER A 58 18.83 9.55 12.07
CA SER A 58 20.28 9.32 12.15
C SER A 58 20.67 7.88 12.55
N ILE A 59 19.89 6.88 12.13
CA ILE A 59 20.12 5.47 12.44
C ILE A 59 20.86 4.83 11.27
N THR A 60 22.06 4.32 11.52
CA THR A 60 22.85 3.62 10.49
C THR A 60 22.36 2.18 10.32
N ILE A 61 22.07 1.81 9.07
CA ILE A 61 21.72 0.44 8.69
C ILE A 61 23.02 -0.27 8.26
N PRO A 62 23.43 -1.37 8.94
CA PRO A 62 24.59 -2.15 8.51
C PRO A 62 24.36 -2.84 7.16
N ASP A 63 25.40 -2.96 6.33
CA ASP A 63 25.32 -3.52 4.97
C ASP A 63 24.61 -4.88 4.88
N HIS A 64 24.85 -5.79 5.84
CA HIS A 64 24.20 -7.11 5.83
C HIS A 64 22.68 -7.03 6.06
N LYS A 65 22.20 -6.04 6.81
CA LYS A 65 20.75 -5.80 6.99
C LYS A 65 20.18 -5.09 5.78
N GLU A 66 20.95 -4.18 5.18
CA GLU A 66 20.57 -3.52 3.93
C GLU A 66 20.33 -4.54 2.81
N ASN A 67 21.27 -5.47 2.59
CA ASN A 67 21.12 -6.54 1.60
C ASN A 67 19.86 -7.39 1.85
N PHE A 68 19.57 -7.71 3.12
CA PHE A 68 18.36 -8.46 3.47
C PHE A 68 17.07 -7.67 3.20
N ILE A 69 17.07 -6.35 3.42
CA ILE A 69 15.94 -5.49 3.05
C ILE A 69 15.76 -5.49 1.53
N GLU A 70 16.86 -5.39 0.77
CA GLU A 70 16.80 -5.45 -0.70
C GLU A 70 16.21 -6.78 -1.19
N GLU A 71 16.65 -7.92 -0.65
CA GLU A 71 16.10 -9.24 -0.98
C GLU A 71 14.59 -9.34 -0.70
N LEU A 72 14.13 -8.77 0.42
CA LEU A 72 12.71 -8.71 0.75
C LEU A 72 11.94 -7.90 -0.29
N GLU A 73 12.42 -6.71 -0.64
CA GLU A 73 11.79 -5.81 -1.62
C GLU A 73 11.76 -6.38 -3.03
N GLU A 74 12.83 -7.06 -3.45
CA GLU A 74 12.88 -7.78 -4.72
C GLU A 74 11.85 -8.92 -4.78
N SER A 75 11.48 -9.47 -3.62
CA SER A 75 10.45 -10.50 -3.47
C SER A 75 9.04 -9.95 -3.22
N ALA A 76 8.79 -8.70 -3.63
CA ALA A 76 7.51 -7.97 -3.50
C ALA A 76 7.02 -7.81 -2.04
N LYS A 77 7.95 -7.57 -1.11
CA LYS A 77 7.64 -7.31 0.31
C LYS A 77 8.19 -5.96 0.73
N THR A 78 7.39 -5.18 1.41
CA THR A 78 7.82 -3.93 2.02
C THR A 78 8.72 -4.25 3.21
N GLY A 79 9.98 -3.81 3.14
CA GLY A 79 10.95 -3.96 4.21
C GLY A 79 10.67 -2.98 5.36
N VAL A 80 10.36 -3.53 6.53
CA VAL A 80 10.09 -2.78 7.76
C VAL A 80 11.28 -2.96 8.70
N ILE A 81 11.86 -1.84 9.11
CA ILE A 81 13.03 -1.78 9.98
C ILE A 81 12.55 -1.46 11.39
N VAL A 82 13.05 -2.22 12.36
CA VAL A 82 12.69 -2.13 13.76
C VAL A 82 13.89 -1.65 14.54
N VAL A 83 13.70 -0.60 15.31
CA VAL A 83 14.70 0.04 16.16
C VAL A 83 14.23 -0.02 17.58
N TYR A 84 15.15 -0.41 18.47
CA TYR A 84 14.94 -0.46 19.90
C TYR A 84 16.09 0.25 20.59
N ASN A 85 15.79 1.15 21.54
CA ASN A 85 16.81 1.94 22.25
C ASN A 85 17.78 2.72 21.35
N GLY A 86 17.33 3.14 20.16
CA GLY A 86 18.15 3.86 19.19
C GLY A 86 19.08 2.98 18.35
N GLU A 87 19.06 1.67 18.54
CA GLU A 87 19.82 0.71 17.74
C GLU A 87 18.89 -0.10 16.82
N LEU A 88 19.39 -0.43 15.62
CA LEU A 88 18.65 -1.25 14.67
C LEU A 88 18.55 -2.69 15.20
N PHE A 89 17.37 -3.04 15.68
CA PHE A 89 17.06 -4.29 16.33
C PHE A 89 16.85 -5.42 15.32
N GLY A 90 16.03 -5.20 14.29
CA GLY A 90 15.83 -6.17 13.22
C GLY A 90 15.08 -5.62 12.01
N VAL A 91 14.81 -6.51 11.06
CA VAL A 91 14.09 -6.22 9.82
C VAL A 91 13.05 -7.31 9.60
N MET A 92 11.86 -6.94 9.15
CA MET A 92 10.83 -7.86 8.69
C MET A 92 10.26 -7.42 7.35
N GLY A 93 9.79 -8.37 6.55
CA GLY A 93 9.06 -8.08 5.32
C GLY A 93 7.56 -8.21 5.53
N VAL A 94 6.80 -7.22 5.09
CA VAL A 94 5.34 -7.31 5.01
C VAL A 94 4.93 -7.39 3.54
N ALA A 95 4.06 -8.33 3.20
CA ALA A 95 3.57 -8.52 1.84
C ALA A 95 2.12 -8.06 1.75
N ASP A 96 1.81 -7.25 0.73
CA ASP A 96 0.45 -7.00 0.27
C ASP A 96 0.27 -7.70 -1.10
N PRO A 97 -0.20 -8.97 -1.12
CA PRO A 97 -0.25 -9.75 -2.34
C PRO A 97 -1.30 -9.19 -3.30
N LEU A 98 -1.00 -9.23 -4.60
CA LEU A 98 -1.98 -8.90 -5.63
C LEU A 98 -3.24 -9.75 -5.49
N LYS A 99 -4.38 -9.08 -5.68
CA LYS A 99 -5.67 -9.76 -5.87
C LYS A 99 -5.57 -10.75 -7.03
N ARG A 100 -6.20 -11.92 -6.87
CA ARG A 100 -6.12 -13.03 -7.85
C ARG A 100 -6.58 -12.60 -9.24
N GLU A 101 -7.58 -11.73 -9.29
CA GLU A 101 -8.17 -11.19 -10.50
C GLU A 101 -7.38 -10.03 -11.12
N ALA A 102 -6.41 -9.43 -10.41
CA ALA A 102 -5.75 -8.19 -10.83
C ALA A 102 -5.11 -8.29 -12.23
N VAL A 103 -4.39 -9.39 -12.49
CA VAL A 103 -3.76 -9.64 -13.80
C VAL A 103 -4.78 -9.65 -14.93
N VAL A 104 -5.92 -10.34 -14.71
CA VAL A 104 -6.99 -10.47 -15.70
C VAL A 104 -7.68 -9.13 -15.93
N VAL A 105 -7.90 -8.35 -14.86
CA VAL A 105 -8.55 -7.03 -14.96
C VAL A 105 -7.67 -6.04 -15.70
N VAL A 106 -6.39 -5.96 -15.38
CA VAL A 106 -5.44 -5.07 -16.04
C VAL A 106 -5.32 -5.43 -17.54
N GLU A 107 -5.33 -6.72 -17.88
CA GLU A 107 -5.38 -7.18 -19.27
C GLU A 107 -6.71 -6.83 -19.96
N GLY A 108 -7.84 -6.99 -19.27
CA GLY A 108 -9.16 -6.60 -19.77
C GLY A 108 -9.25 -5.11 -20.10
N LEU A 109 -8.73 -4.25 -19.21
CA LEU A 109 -8.64 -2.81 -19.41
C LEU A 109 -7.78 -2.45 -20.64
N LEU A 110 -6.65 -3.15 -20.83
CA LEU A 110 -5.83 -3.00 -22.02
C LEU A 110 -6.62 -3.33 -23.30
N ARG A 111 -7.36 -4.45 -23.32
CA ARG A 111 -8.15 -4.88 -24.49
C ARG A 111 -9.25 -3.90 -24.87
N ILE A 112 -9.82 -3.18 -23.91
CA ILE A 112 -10.85 -2.16 -24.16
C ILE A 112 -10.28 -0.76 -24.42
N GLY A 113 -8.97 -0.64 -24.57
CA GLY A 113 -8.27 0.60 -24.96
C GLY A 113 -7.98 1.56 -23.82
N VAL A 114 -8.08 1.13 -22.56
CA VAL A 114 -7.79 1.98 -21.39
C VAL A 114 -6.29 1.98 -21.09
N ARG A 115 -5.73 3.15 -20.80
CA ARG A 115 -4.36 3.30 -20.29
C ARG A 115 -4.35 2.99 -18.79
N ARG A 116 -3.47 2.08 -18.35
CA ARG A 116 -3.36 1.68 -16.94
C ARG A 116 -2.12 2.33 -16.33
N ILE A 117 -2.27 2.94 -15.16
CA ILE A 117 -1.19 3.54 -14.38
C ILE A 117 -1.32 3.02 -12.96
N MET A 118 -0.20 2.62 -12.36
CA MET A 118 -0.15 2.21 -10.96
C MET A 118 0.48 3.32 -10.12
N ILE A 119 -0.15 3.65 -9.01
CA ILE A 119 0.31 4.67 -8.05
C ILE A 119 0.35 4.00 -6.68
N THR A 120 1.51 4.04 -6.00
CA THR A 120 1.68 3.48 -4.66
C THR A 120 2.63 4.34 -3.83
N SER A 121 2.50 4.24 -2.51
CA SER A 121 3.43 4.79 -1.53
C SER A 121 4.60 3.85 -1.20
N ASP A 122 4.58 2.61 -1.70
CA ASP A 122 5.68 1.66 -1.52
C ASP A 122 6.95 2.10 -2.25
N ASN A 123 8.09 1.54 -1.81
CA ASN A 123 9.38 1.80 -2.43
C ASN A 123 9.43 1.28 -3.88
N TRP A 124 10.35 1.85 -4.67
CA TRP A 124 10.52 1.50 -6.08
C TRP A 124 10.79 0.00 -6.31
N ARG A 125 11.59 -0.67 -5.47
CA ARG A 125 11.94 -2.09 -5.66
C ARG A 125 10.71 -3.00 -5.52
N THR A 126 9.94 -2.79 -4.47
CA THR A 126 8.69 -3.52 -4.19
C THR A 126 7.67 -3.26 -5.28
N THR A 127 7.46 -1.99 -5.63
CA THR A 127 6.53 -1.60 -6.69
C THR A 127 6.90 -2.25 -8.03
N ARG A 128 8.19 -2.25 -8.38
CA ARG A 128 8.68 -2.88 -9.61
C ARG A 128 8.48 -4.40 -9.59
N ALA A 129 8.64 -5.05 -8.44
CA ALA A 129 8.39 -6.48 -8.30
C ALA A 129 6.89 -6.79 -8.52
N VAL A 130 6.00 -6.04 -7.88
CA VAL A 130 4.54 -6.15 -8.07
C VAL A 130 4.12 -5.86 -9.51
N ALA A 131 4.67 -4.82 -10.13
CA ALA A 131 4.36 -4.46 -11.52
C ALA A 131 4.79 -5.54 -12.54
N LYS A 132 5.82 -6.35 -12.23
CA LYS A 132 6.21 -7.50 -13.07
C LYS A 132 5.17 -8.62 -13.03
N GLU A 133 4.50 -8.83 -11.91
CA GLU A 133 3.47 -9.88 -11.76
C GLU A 133 2.25 -9.63 -12.68
N VAL A 134 1.96 -8.37 -12.98
CA VAL A 134 0.93 -7.95 -13.94
C VAL A 134 1.43 -7.78 -15.38
N LYS A 135 2.59 -8.38 -15.71
CA LYS A 135 3.10 -8.65 -17.07
C LYS A 135 3.22 -7.43 -18.00
N GLU A 136 3.75 -6.30 -17.53
CA GLU A 136 3.93 -5.06 -18.33
C GLU A 136 2.62 -4.48 -18.88
N ASN A 137 1.46 -5.00 -18.46
CA ASN A 137 0.18 -4.42 -18.79
C ASN A 137 -0.08 -3.16 -17.95
N ILE A 138 0.94 -2.47 -17.46
CA ILE A 138 0.84 -1.13 -16.87
C ILE A 138 1.74 -0.20 -17.69
N CYS A 139 1.20 0.94 -18.11
CA CYS A 139 1.92 1.89 -18.97
C CYS A 139 2.88 2.80 -18.19
N ASP A 140 2.57 3.07 -16.93
CA ASP A 140 3.33 3.95 -16.06
C ASP A 140 3.17 3.51 -14.59
N VAL A 141 4.25 3.59 -13.82
CA VAL A 141 4.31 3.14 -12.42
C VAL A 141 4.93 4.25 -11.60
N ARG A 142 4.18 4.77 -10.63
CA ARG A 142 4.61 5.84 -9.73
C ARG A 142 4.67 5.29 -8.31
N SER A 143 5.88 5.09 -7.80
CA SER A 143 6.16 4.62 -6.44
C SER A 143 6.49 5.78 -5.50
N GLU A 144 6.48 5.53 -4.20
CA GLU A 144 6.84 6.50 -3.15
C GLU A 144 5.99 7.79 -3.18
N VAL A 145 4.77 7.71 -3.71
CA VAL A 145 3.84 8.85 -3.82
C VAL A 145 3.06 9.02 -2.52
N MET A 146 3.16 10.20 -1.91
CA MET A 146 2.41 10.53 -0.70
C MET A 146 0.92 10.72 -1.01
N PRO A 147 -0.01 10.52 -0.04
CA PRO A 147 -1.44 10.70 -0.27
C PRO A 147 -1.82 12.04 -0.92
N ALA A 148 -1.17 13.14 -0.52
CA ALA A 148 -1.40 14.47 -1.11
C ALA A 148 -0.92 14.58 -2.56
N GLU A 149 0.16 13.88 -2.92
CA GLU A 149 0.77 13.91 -4.25
C GLU A 149 -0.03 13.04 -5.26
N LYS A 150 -0.81 12.06 -4.78
CA LYS A 150 -1.67 11.23 -5.65
C LYS A 150 -2.67 12.07 -6.43
N SER A 151 -3.24 13.10 -5.81
CA SER A 151 -4.14 14.04 -6.50
C SER A 151 -3.41 14.84 -7.56
N GLU A 152 -2.15 15.26 -7.33
CA GLU A 152 -1.37 16.00 -8.33
C GLU A 152 -1.07 15.15 -9.56
N VAL A 153 -0.80 13.85 -9.36
CA VAL A 153 -0.67 12.88 -10.45
C VAL A 153 -1.91 12.87 -11.34
N ILE A 154 -3.10 12.84 -10.73
CA ILE A 154 -4.38 12.84 -11.45
C ILE A 154 -4.56 14.14 -12.23
N HIS A 155 -4.32 15.29 -11.59
CA HIS A 155 -4.43 16.59 -12.26
C HIS A 155 -3.45 16.73 -13.43
N SER A 156 -2.24 16.15 -13.32
CA SER A 156 -1.28 16.13 -14.42
C SER A 156 -1.82 15.35 -15.62
N LEU A 157 -2.41 14.17 -15.39
CA LEU A 157 -2.97 13.34 -16.45
C LEU A 157 -4.19 14.00 -17.12
N GLN A 158 -5.01 14.68 -16.32
CA GLN A 158 -6.15 15.46 -16.82
C GLN A 158 -5.71 16.66 -17.66
N LYS A 159 -4.64 17.37 -17.25
CA LYS A 159 -4.05 18.46 -18.04
C LYS A 159 -3.52 17.99 -19.40
N ASP A 160 -3.07 16.75 -19.49
CA ASP A 160 -2.67 16.11 -20.75
C ASP A 160 -3.87 15.69 -21.63
N GLY A 161 -5.09 16.01 -21.22
CA GLY A 161 -6.33 15.74 -21.97
C GLY A 161 -6.89 14.33 -21.74
N SER A 162 -6.38 13.58 -20.76
CA SER A 162 -6.93 12.26 -20.42
C SER A 162 -8.13 12.40 -19.49
N THR A 163 -9.17 11.62 -19.72
CA THR A 163 -10.20 11.36 -18.70
C THR A 163 -9.68 10.28 -17.75
N VAL A 164 -9.63 10.58 -16.46
CA VAL A 164 -8.98 9.74 -15.45
C VAL A 164 -10.02 9.10 -14.53
N ALA A 165 -10.02 7.76 -14.49
CA ALA A 165 -10.68 7.00 -13.44
C ALA A 165 -9.65 6.58 -12.39
N MET A 166 -9.89 6.92 -11.12
CA MET A 166 -9.06 6.49 -9.99
C MET A 166 -9.71 5.31 -9.29
N VAL A 167 -8.96 4.24 -9.05
CA VAL A 167 -9.44 3.05 -8.34
C VAL A 167 -8.63 2.89 -7.05
N GLY A 168 -9.29 2.85 -5.90
CA GLY A 168 -8.64 2.77 -4.59
C GLY A 168 -9.55 2.22 -3.50
N ASP A 169 -9.05 2.09 -2.27
CA ASP A 169 -9.82 1.58 -1.12
C ASP A 169 -10.69 2.67 -0.45
N GLY A 170 -10.42 3.94 -0.75
CA GLY A 170 -11.12 5.09 -0.19
C GLY A 170 -10.71 5.47 1.24
N ILE A 171 -9.72 4.80 1.83
CA ILE A 171 -9.16 5.13 3.15
C ILE A 171 -8.02 6.13 3.00
N ASN A 172 -7.02 5.78 2.20
CA ASN A 172 -5.84 6.64 1.97
C ASN A 172 -5.91 7.39 0.64
N ASP A 173 -6.83 6.98 -0.22
CA ASP A 173 -6.95 7.47 -1.60
C ASP A 173 -8.09 8.46 -1.78
N SER A 174 -8.80 8.85 -0.71
CA SER A 174 -9.99 9.71 -0.79
C SER A 174 -9.73 11.03 -1.53
N PRO A 175 -8.62 11.77 -1.28
CA PRO A 175 -8.31 12.99 -2.04
C PRO A 175 -8.04 12.72 -3.53
N ALA A 176 -7.50 11.54 -3.87
CA ALA A 176 -7.22 11.16 -5.24
C ALA A 176 -8.52 10.72 -5.96
N LEU A 177 -9.37 9.94 -5.29
CA LEU A 177 -10.69 9.54 -5.77
C LEU A 177 -11.56 10.77 -6.11
N ALA A 178 -11.60 11.75 -5.21
CA ALA A 178 -12.37 12.98 -5.41
C ALA A 178 -11.80 13.91 -6.50
N ALA A 179 -10.50 13.79 -6.83
CA ALA A 179 -9.86 14.58 -7.87
C ALA A 179 -10.02 13.99 -9.28
N ALA A 180 -10.35 12.70 -9.37
CA ALA A 180 -10.53 12.00 -10.64
C ALA A 180 -11.81 12.45 -11.35
N ASP A 181 -11.88 12.23 -12.67
CA ASP A 181 -13.14 12.41 -13.40
C ASP A 181 -14.17 11.34 -13.01
N VAL A 182 -13.68 10.16 -12.60
CA VAL A 182 -14.48 9.09 -12.00
C VAL A 182 -13.69 8.44 -10.85
N GLY A 183 -14.09 8.71 -9.61
CA GLY A 183 -13.57 8.02 -8.43
C GLY A 183 -14.28 6.67 -8.23
N MET A 184 -13.53 5.57 -8.13
CA MET A 184 -14.04 4.23 -7.90
C MET A 184 -13.43 3.61 -6.63
N ALA A 185 -14.23 3.48 -5.58
CA ALA A 185 -13.80 2.83 -4.34
C ALA A 185 -14.09 1.32 -4.37
N ILE A 186 -13.15 0.49 -3.92
CA ILE A 186 -13.28 -0.98 -3.86
C ILE A 186 -13.33 -1.47 -2.43
N GLY A 187 -14.31 -2.34 -2.15
CA GLY A 187 -14.40 -3.04 -0.88
C GLY A 187 -15.13 -2.20 0.17
N ALA A 188 -16.31 -2.66 0.55
CA ALA A 188 -17.12 -2.27 1.70
C ALA A 188 -16.87 -0.85 2.28
N GLY A 189 -17.46 0.16 1.63
CA GLY A 189 -18.38 1.10 2.26
C GLY A 189 -17.96 1.79 3.56
N THR A 190 -16.67 2.10 3.74
CA THR A 190 -16.29 3.07 4.78
C THR A 190 -16.98 4.40 4.47
N HIS A 191 -17.40 5.14 5.50
CA HIS A 191 -18.05 6.44 5.30
C HIS A 191 -17.20 7.36 4.40
N VAL A 192 -15.88 7.29 4.56
CA VAL A 192 -14.92 8.06 3.76
C VAL A 192 -14.95 7.65 2.28
N ALA A 193 -14.99 6.34 1.97
CA ALA A 193 -15.07 5.87 0.59
C ALA A 193 -16.40 6.27 -0.10
N ILE A 194 -17.51 6.25 0.63
CA ILE A 194 -18.83 6.63 0.12
C ILE A 194 -18.90 8.13 -0.19
N GLU A 195 -18.26 8.96 0.64
CA GLU A 195 -18.25 10.41 0.43
C GLU A 195 -17.28 10.86 -0.66
N ALA A 196 -16.20 10.10 -0.89
CA ALA A 196 -15.12 10.51 -1.80
C ALA A 196 -15.20 9.95 -3.22
N ALA A 197 -15.98 8.90 -3.48
CA ALA A 197 -16.02 8.22 -4.78
C ALA A 197 -17.39 8.31 -5.47
N ASP A 198 -17.39 8.46 -6.80
CA ASP A 198 -18.61 8.44 -7.62
C ASP A 198 -19.22 7.04 -7.72
N TYR A 199 -18.37 6.00 -7.69
CA TYR A 199 -18.77 4.60 -7.73
C TYR A 199 -18.17 3.83 -6.56
N VAL A 200 -19.04 3.18 -5.78
CA VAL A 200 -18.62 2.28 -4.69
C VAL A 200 -18.89 0.84 -5.10
N LEU A 201 -17.81 0.08 -5.29
CA LEU A 201 -17.86 -1.35 -5.62
C LEU A 201 -18.08 -2.14 -4.32
N MET A 202 -19.32 -2.61 -4.15
CA MET A 202 -19.76 -3.32 -2.95
C MET A 202 -18.96 -4.61 -2.69
N ARG A 203 -18.55 -5.29 -3.77
CA ARG A 203 -17.69 -6.47 -3.67
C ARG A 203 -16.24 -6.02 -3.66
N ASN A 204 -15.42 -6.71 -2.87
CA ASN A 204 -13.98 -6.52 -2.89
C ASN A 204 -13.33 -7.21 -4.11
N ASN A 205 -13.89 -6.99 -5.32
CA ASN A 205 -13.50 -7.63 -6.58
C ASN A 205 -13.19 -6.56 -7.65
N LEU A 206 -11.98 -6.60 -8.22
CA LEU A 206 -11.55 -5.65 -9.26
C LEU A 206 -12.30 -5.83 -10.60
N GLU A 207 -12.92 -6.98 -10.86
CA GLU A 207 -13.67 -7.23 -12.10
C GLU A 207 -14.87 -6.28 -12.26
N ASP A 208 -15.40 -5.77 -11.15
CA ASP A 208 -16.51 -4.82 -11.16
C ASP A 208 -16.12 -3.49 -11.82
N VAL A 209 -14.83 -3.14 -11.87
CA VAL A 209 -14.32 -1.96 -12.61
C VAL A 209 -14.60 -2.09 -14.10
N ILE A 210 -14.28 -3.25 -14.69
CA ILE A 210 -14.55 -3.52 -16.12
C ILE A 210 -16.05 -3.51 -16.37
N THR A 211 -16.82 -4.13 -15.47
CA THR A 211 -18.28 -4.20 -15.58
C THR A 211 -18.91 -2.81 -15.57
N ALA A 212 -18.45 -1.91 -14.69
CA ALA A 212 -18.94 -0.53 -14.64
C ALA A 212 -18.65 0.23 -15.95
N ILE A 213 -17.44 0.09 -16.50
CA ILE A 213 -17.06 0.71 -17.77
C ILE A 213 -17.90 0.16 -18.93
N ASP A 214 -18.10 -1.16 -19.00
CA ASP A 214 -18.91 -1.81 -20.03
C ASP A 214 -20.38 -1.37 -19.96
N LEU A 215 -20.96 -1.29 -18.75
CA LEU A 215 -22.33 -0.84 -18.54
C LEU A 215 -22.53 0.62 -18.96
N SER A 216 -21.58 1.50 -18.64
CA SER A 216 -21.59 2.90 -19.06
C SER A 216 -21.63 3.03 -20.60
N ARG A 217 -20.79 2.26 -21.31
CA ARG A 217 -20.76 2.23 -22.78
C ARG A 217 -22.06 1.72 -23.40
N LYS A 218 -22.76 0.80 -22.74
CA LYS A 218 -24.05 0.26 -23.21
C LYS A 218 -25.24 1.19 -22.95
N THR A 219 -25.14 2.08 -21.99
CA THR A 219 -26.23 2.99 -21.60
C THR A 219 -26.19 4.29 -22.42
N LEU A 220 -25.00 4.71 -22.86
CA LEU A 220 -24.81 5.83 -23.78
C LEU A 220 -24.98 5.35 -25.24
N THR A 221 -26.21 4.97 -25.59
CA THR A 221 -26.66 4.74 -26.97
C THR A 221 -27.42 5.94 -27.51
#